data_AF-A0A1A6FIK5-F1
#
_entry.id   AF-A0A1A6FIK5-F1
#
_cell.length_a   1.000
_cell.length_b   1.000
_cell.length_c   1.000
_cell.angle_alpha   90.00
_cell.angle_beta   90.00
_cell.angle_gamma   90.00
#
_symmetry.space_group_name_H-M   'P 1'
#
loop_
_entity.id
_entity.type
_entity.pdbx_description
1 polymer ?
#
loop_
_entity_poly.entity_id
_entity_poly.type
_entity_poly.pdbx_seq_one_letter_code
_entity_poly.pdbx_strand_id
1 'polypeptide(L)'
;MSAVAFDTLKFARKLEAGGFTQAQATAAAEAFADATSQELATKSDLAATKAELKADIELVKRDLKIWFGSVMVVAVGVILAAIRYLPAGHP
;
A
#
# COMPACT_ATOMS: atom_id res chain seq x y z
N MET A 1 -17.02 3.19 -10.27
CA MET A 1 -16.70 4.09 -9.14
C MET A 1 -17.86 5.06 -8.99
N SER A 2 -18.58 5.05 -7.87
CA SER A 2 -19.50 6.15 -7.57
C SER A 2 -18.71 7.18 -6.78
N ALA A 3 -18.12 8.16 -7.48
CA ALA A 3 -17.65 9.36 -6.81
C ALA A 3 -18.86 9.94 -6.06
N VAL A 4 -18.71 10.19 -4.76
CA VAL A 4 -19.75 10.91 -4.01
C VAL A 4 -19.71 12.33 -4.56
N ALA A 5 -20.64 12.64 -5.47
CA ALA A 5 -20.72 13.96 -6.08
C ALA A 5 -20.89 15.00 -4.97
N PHE A 6 -19.96 15.96 -4.89
CA PHE A 6 -20.07 17.06 -3.96
C PHE A 6 -21.24 17.94 -4.39
N ASP A 7 -22.26 18.04 -3.54
CA ASP A 7 -23.45 18.87 -3.80
C ASP A 7 -23.16 20.33 -3.42
N THR A 8 -22.53 21.04 -4.36
CA THR A 8 -22.16 22.46 -4.27
C THR A 8 -23.34 23.34 -3.84
N LEU A 9 -24.55 23.02 -4.31
CA LEU A 9 -25.76 23.81 -4.07
C LEU A 9 -26.29 23.61 -2.64
N LYS A 10 -26.29 22.37 -2.15
CA LYS A 10 -26.62 22.06 -0.75
C LYS A 10 -25.58 22.64 0.21
N PHE A 11 -24.31 22.67 -0.17
CA PHE A 11 -23.25 23.28 0.63
C PHE A 11 -23.40 24.81 0.71
N ALA A 12 -23.61 25.49 -0.42
CA ALA A 12 -23.86 26.94 -0.47
C ALA A 12 -25.08 27.34 0.39
N ARG A 13 -26.21 26.63 0.27
CA ARG A 13 -27.40 26.90 1.11
C ARG A 13 -27.12 26.76 2.61
N LYS A 14 -26.23 25.84 2.99
CA LYS A 14 -25.83 25.64 4.39
C LYS A 14 -24.97 26.80 4.90
N LEU A 15 -24.11 27.36 4.06
CA LEU A 15 -23.34 28.55 4.37
C LEU A 15 -24.24 29.79 4.49
N GLU A 16 -25.21 29.95 3.59
CA GLU A 16 -26.21 31.03 3.66
C GLU A 16 -27.02 30.97 4.96
N ALA A 17 -27.46 29.77 5.36
CA ALA A 17 -28.14 29.57 6.65
C ALA A 17 -27.25 29.92 7.87
N GLY A 18 -25.92 29.89 7.70
CA GLY A 18 -24.94 30.32 8.70
C GLY A 18 -24.58 31.81 8.65
N GLY A 19 -25.25 32.60 7.79
CA GLY A 19 -25.05 34.05 7.68
C GLY A 19 -24.06 34.49 6.59
N PHE A 20 -23.59 33.59 5.73
CA PHE A 20 -22.81 33.97 4.55
C PHE A 20 -23.72 34.62 3.51
N THR A 21 -23.19 35.60 2.78
CA THR A 21 -23.91 36.11 1.60
C THR A 21 -23.94 35.05 0.51
N GLN A 22 -24.94 35.09 -0.37
CA GLN A 22 -25.06 34.15 -1.49
C GLN A 22 -23.77 34.09 -2.34
N ALA A 23 -23.17 35.24 -2.65
CA ALA A 23 -21.93 35.31 -3.41
C ALA A 23 -20.75 34.61 -2.69
N GLN A 24 -20.64 34.78 -1.37
CA GLN A 24 -19.61 34.11 -0.58
C GLN A 24 -19.85 32.60 -0.46
N ALA A 25 -21.11 32.20 -0.26
CA ALA A 25 -21.51 30.81 -0.15
C ALA A 25 -21.25 30.04 -1.45
N THR A 26 -21.60 30.62 -2.59
CA THR A 26 -21.32 30.04 -3.92
C THR A 26 -19.82 29.97 -4.18
N ALA A 27 -19.07 31.05 -3.96
CA ALA A 27 -17.62 31.06 -4.19
C ALA A 27 -16.90 30.02 -3.30
N ALA A 28 -17.29 29.88 -2.04
CA ALA A 28 -16.74 28.87 -1.14
C ALA A 28 -17.11 27.44 -1.56
N ALA A 29 -18.34 27.23 -2.04
CA ALA A 29 -18.79 25.94 -2.52
C ALA A 29 -18.06 25.50 -3.78
N GLU A 30 -17.86 26.40 -4.74
CA GLU A 30 -17.13 26.16 -5.98
C GLU A 30 -15.65 25.86 -5.69
N ALA A 31 -14.98 26.68 -4.87
CA ALA A 31 -13.59 26.45 -4.49
C ALA A 31 -13.38 25.10 -3.77
N PHE A 32 -14.34 24.68 -2.94
CA PHE A 32 -14.27 23.39 -2.26
C PHE A 32 -14.57 22.21 -3.19
N ALA A 33 -15.50 22.38 -4.14
CA ALA A 33 -15.77 21.40 -5.19
C ALA A 33 -14.53 21.19 -6.07
N ASP A 34 -13.85 22.27 -6.45
CA ASP A 34 -12.62 22.23 -7.25
C ASP A 34 -11.44 21.61 -6.47
N ALA A 35 -11.31 21.92 -5.18
CA ALA A 35 -10.28 21.31 -4.34
C ALA A 35 -10.52 19.80 -4.13
N THR A 36 -11.79 19.37 -4.08
CA THR A 36 -12.19 17.98 -3.86
C THR A 36 -12.28 17.18 -5.18
N SER A 37 -12.34 17.86 -6.32
CA SER A 37 -12.36 17.22 -7.65
C SER A 37 -10.96 16.83 -8.14
N GLN A 38 -9.90 17.31 -7.51
CA GLN A 38 -8.56 16.75 -7.66
C GLN A 38 -8.60 15.26 -7.30
N GLU A 39 -7.98 14.39 -8.09
CA GLU A 39 -8.00 12.92 -7.93
C GLU A 39 -7.60 12.48 -6.50
N LEU A 40 -8.60 12.40 -5.63
CA LEU A 40 -8.45 11.84 -4.29
C LEU A 40 -8.36 10.33 -4.46
N ALA A 41 -7.24 9.74 -4.04
CA ALA A 41 -7.13 8.28 -3.93
C ALA A 41 -8.32 7.76 -3.12
N THR A 42 -9.14 6.93 -3.74
CA THR A 42 -10.34 6.41 -3.09
C THR A 42 -9.95 5.34 -2.07
N LYS A 43 -10.86 5.03 -1.15
CA LYS A 43 -10.69 3.88 -0.24
C LYS A 43 -10.49 2.57 -1.00
N SER A 44 -11.05 2.47 -2.21
CA SER A 44 -10.89 1.30 -3.09
C SER A 44 -9.46 1.20 -3.61
N ASP A 45 -8.88 2.32 -4.03
CA ASP A 45 -7.51 2.37 -4.54
C ASP A 45 -6.53 1.97 -3.42
N LEU A 46 -6.72 2.51 -2.21
CA LEU A 46 -5.94 2.12 -1.04
C LEU A 46 -6.08 0.64 -0.69
N ALA A 47 -7.29 0.07 -0.80
CA ALA A 47 -7.52 -1.34 -0.54
C ALA A 47 -6.84 -2.23 -1.59
N ALA A 48 -6.86 -1.83 -2.86
CA ALA A 48 -6.17 -2.51 -3.95
C ALA A 48 -4.64 -2.51 -3.73
N THR A 49 -4.05 -1.35 -3.47
CA THR A 49 -2.61 -1.23 -3.18
C THR A 49 -2.22 -2.03 -1.93
N LYS A 50 -3.05 -2.03 -0.88
CA LYS A 50 -2.80 -2.85 0.32
C LYS A 50 -2.80 -4.35 0.01
N ALA A 51 -3.71 -4.82 -0.84
CA ALA A 51 -3.79 -6.22 -1.23
C ALA A 51 -2.58 -6.63 -2.07
N GLU A 52 -2.17 -5.79 -3.02
CA GLU A 52 -0.98 -5.98 -3.86
C GLU A 52 0.29 -6.06 -3.00
N LEU A 53 0.51 -5.08 -2.13
CA LEU A 53 1.67 -5.08 -1.22
C LEU A 53 1.70 -6.31 -0.31
N LYS A 54 0.54 -6.78 0.16
CA LYS A 54 0.47 -7.99 0.99
C LYS A 54 0.88 -9.23 0.18
N ALA A 55 0.44 -9.34 -1.07
CA ALA A 55 0.83 -10.43 -1.95
C ALA A 55 2.34 -10.42 -2.21
N ASP A 56 2.93 -9.27 -2.52
CA ASP A 56 4.38 -9.12 -2.74
C ASP A 56 5.18 -9.51 -1.50
N ILE A 57 4.75 -9.08 -0.32
CA ILE A 57 5.40 -9.46 0.95
C ILE A 57 5.34 -10.97 1.15
N GLU A 58 4.21 -11.62 0.83
CA GLU A 58 4.08 -13.08 0.94
C GLU A 58 4.98 -13.81 -0.07
N LEU A 59 5.11 -13.29 -1.29
CA LEU A 59 6.04 -13.82 -2.31
C LEU A 59 7.49 -13.72 -1.83
N VAL A 60 7.94 -12.54 -1.41
CA VAL A 60 9.30 -12.32 -0.90
C VAL A 60 9.60 -13.22 0.31
N LYS A 61 8.64 -13.36 1.23
CA LYS A 61 8.79 -14.27 2.38
C LYS A 61 8.96 -15.73 1.95
N ARG A 62 8.24 -16.18 0.92
CA ARG A 62 8.36 -17.54 0.40
C ARG A 62 9.72 -17.74 -0.26
N ASP A 63 10.13 -16.81 -1.12
CA ASP A 63 11.40 -16.91 -1.84
C ASP A 63 12.58 -16.90 -0.87
N LEU A 64 12.50 -16.08 0.18
CA LEU A 64 13.49 -16.07 1.26
C LEU A 64 13.55 -17.41 2.01
N LYS A 65 12.39 -18.00 2.34
CA LYS A 65 12.33 -19.33 2.97
C LYS A 65 12.95 -20.41 2.09
N ILE A 66 12.65 -20.39 0.79
CA ILE A 66 13.21 -21.36 -0.16
C ILE A 66 14.73 -21.18 -0.22
N TRP A 67 15.20 -19.95 -0.39
CA TRP A 67 16.63 -19.65 -0.45
C TRP A 67 17.36 -20.11 0.82
N PHE A 68 16.82 -19.80 2.02
CA PHE A 68 17.38 -20.30 3.27
C PHE A 68 17.41 -21.83 3.34
N GLY A 69 16.33 -22.50 2.92
CA GLY A 69 16.30 -23.96 2.84
C GLY A 69 17.36 -24.53 1.91
N SER A 70 17.50 -23.95 0.72
CA SER A 70 18.51 -24.37 -0.26
C SER A 70 19.93 -24.16 0.24
N VAL A 71 20.23 -23.00 0.83
CA VAL A 71 21.55 -22.70 1.42
C VAL A 71 21.89 -23.69 2.53
N MET A 72 20.93 -24.03 3.39
CA MET A 72 21.14 -25.04 4.45
C MET A 72 21.43 -26.43 3.89
N VAL A 73 20.70 -26.88 2.86
CA VAL A 73 20.96 -28.18 2.22
C VAL A 73 22.36 -28.23 1.60
N VAL A 74 22.76 -27.17 0.90
CA VAL A 74 24.11 -27.06 0.32
C VAL A 74 25.17 -27.05 1.42
N ALA A 75 25.00 -26.23 2.46
CA ALA A 75 25.95 -26.14 3.56
C ALA A 75 26.13 -27.48 4.29
N VAL A 76 25.03 -28.20 4.58
CA VAL A 76 25.08 -29.53 5.20
C VAL A 76 25.80 -30.52 4.28
N GLY A 77 25.51 -30.52 2.98
CA GLY A 77 26.19 -31.38 2.02
C GLY A 77 27.70 -31.13 1.97
N VAL A 78 28.12 -29.86 1.96
CA VAL A 78 29.54 -29.47 1.99
C VAL A 78 30.22 -29.93 3.28
N ILE A 79 29.59 -29.73 4.44
CA ILE A 79 30.12 -30.15 5.74
C ILE A 79 30.30 -31.68 5.79
N LEU A 80 29.29 -32.44 5.34
CA LEU A 80 29.37 -33.90 5.31
C LEU A 80 30.47 -34.41 4.37
N ALA A 81 30.62 -33.79 3.18
CA ALA A 81 31.69 -34.11 2.26
C ALA A 81 33.07 -33.81 2.86
N ALA A 82 33.22 -32.67 3.53
CA ALA A 82 34.45 -32.29 4.21
C ALA A 82 34.84 -33.32 5.28
N ILE A 83 33.91 -33.75 6.14
CA ILE A 83 34.17 -34.79 7.16
C ILE A 83 34.56 -36.12 6.52
N ARG A 84 33.92 -36.49 5.40
CA ARG A 84 34.12 -37.80 4.78
C ARG A 84 35.40 -37.91 3.95
N TYR A 85 35.88 -36.80 3.38
CA TYR A 85 36.94 -36.81 2.38
C TYR A 85 38.17 -35.95 2.73
N LEU A 86 38.11 -35.06 3.71
CA LEU A 86 39.34 -34.45 4.24
C LEU A 86 40.00 -35.44 5.21
N PRO A 87 41.23 -35.91 4.94
CA PRO A 87 41.95 -36.73 5.90
C PRO A 87 42.14 -35.91 7.17
N ALA A 88 41.74 -36.46 8.33
CA ALA A 88 42.10 -35.89 9.61
C ALA A 88 43.63 -35.84 9.68
N GLY A 89 44.21 -34.64 9.53
CA GLY A 89 45.61 -34.41 9.82
C GLY A 89 45.82 -34.61 11.32
N HIS A 90 46.00 -35.86 11.73
CA HIS A 90 46.48 -36.20 13.06
C HIS A 90 47.99 -35.93 13.09
N PRO A 91 48.50 -35.03 13.95
CA PRO A 91 49.86 -35.18 14.47
C PRO A 91 49.95 -36.41 15.39
#